data_AF-A0A1M5M5A9-F1
#
_entry.id   AF-A0A1M5M5A9-F1
#
_cell.length_a   1.000
_cell.length_b   1.000
_cell.length_c   1.000
_cell.angle_alpha   90.00
_cell.angle_beta   90.00
_cell.angle_gamma   90.00
#
_symmetry.space_group_name_H-M   'P 1'
#
loop_
_entity.id
_entity.type
_entity.pdbx_description
1 polymer ?
#
loop_
_entity_poly.entity_id
_entity_poly.type
_entity_poly.pdbx_seq_one_letter_code
_entity_poly.pdbx_strand_id
1 'polypeptide(L)'
;MNDYKVAYGYWEQSICRANRCFDQSHTLLALFYYQQAIQRSDVLLEANPASRQSIGAMLVSHHNLAELYQRNGAYRAAWQHFQAARLKMHDILQCSGELPGPLWGSRIAYTQLCLFEKQHGAYGATKSGFLNRNIPLAFQSSQQSSTH
;
A
#
# COMPACT_ATOMS: atom_id res chain seq x y z
N MET A 1 -9.80 -7.09 -24.25
CA MET A 1 -9.01 -5.82 -24.25
C MET A 1 -9.81 -4.65 -23.68
N ASN A 2 -11.14 -4.60 -23.85
CA ASN A 2 -11.99 -3.58 -23.23
C ASN A 2 -11.93 -3.62 -21.69
N ASP A 3 -11.91 -4.82 -21.12
CA ASP A 3 -12.14 -5.07 -19.68
C ASP A 3 -10.99 -4.55 -18.81
N TYR A 4 -9.73 -4.68 -19.26
CA TYR A 4 -8.57 -4.08 -18.57
C TYR A 4 -8.67 -2.56 -18.52
N LYS A 5 -9.10 -1.91 -19.62
CA LYS A 5 -9.26 -0.45 -19.66
C LYS A 5 -10.39 0.01 -18.72
N VAL A 6 -11.48 -0.75 -18.66
CA VAL A 6 -12.60 -0.51 -17.72
C VAL A 6 -12.15 -0.70 -16.27
N ALA A 7 -11.45 -1.80 -15.95
CA ALA A 7 -10.88 -2.05 -14.63
C ALA A 7 -9.88 -0.94 -14.21
N TYR A 8 -9.06 -0.46 -15.14
CA TYR A 8 -8.14 0.65 -14.88
C TYR A 8 -8.87 1.96 -14.59
N GLY A 9 -9.92 2.28 -15.35
CA GLY A 9 -10.78 3.44 -15.06
C GLY A 9 -11.49 3.34 -13.71
N TYR A 10 -11.86 2.14 -13.27
CA TYR A 10 -12.37 1.92 -11.90
C TYR A 10 -11.27 2.13 -10.84
N TRP A 11 -10.06 1.63 -11.04
CA TRP A 11 -8.94 1.90 -10.14
C TRP A 11 -8.65 3.41 -10.04
N GLU A 12 -8.56 4.09 -11.20
CA GLU A 12 -8.29 5.53 -11.32
C GLU A 12 -9.36 6.35 -10.58
N GLN A 13 -10.65 6.01 -10.75
CA GLN A 13 -11.73 6.66 -10.00
C GLN A 13 -11.58 6.49 -8.48
N SER A 14 -11.16 5.31 -8.01
CA SER A 14 -10.94 5.09 -6.57
C SER A 14 -9.77 5.91 -6.03
N ILE A 15 -8.61 5.88 -6.69
CA ILE A 15 -7.42 6.61 -6.22
C ILE A 15 -7.65 8.13 -6.28
N CYS A 16 -8.32 8.66 -7.31
CA CYS A 16 -8.66 10.09 -7.38
C CYS A 16 -9.65 10.52 -6.29
N ARG A 17 -10.62 9.67 -5.92
CA ARG A 17 -11.52 9.93 -4.79
C ARG A 17 -10.78 9.88 -3.45
N ALA A 18 -9.88 8.90 -3.28
CA ALA A 18 -9.08 8.73 -2.08
C ALA A 18 -8.16 9.94 -1.85
N ASN A 19 -7.42 10.37 -2.88
CA ASN A 19 -6.55 11.55 -2.83
C ASN A 19 -7.37 12.80 -2.47
N ARG A 20 -8.52 13.05 -3.13
CA ARG A 20 -9.39 14.18 -2.80
C ARG A 20 -9.86 14.16 -1.34
N CYS A 21 -10.23 12.99 -0.82
CA CYS A 21 -10.62 12.84 0.58
C CYS A 21 -9.43 13.04 1.53
N PHE A 22 -8.22 12.62 1.15
CA PHE A 22 -6.98 12.87 1.90
C PHE A 22 -6.68 14.37 1.97
N ASP A 23 -6.71 15.09 0.85
CA ASP A 23 -6.47 16.54 0.79
C ASP A 23 -7.47 17.30 1.68
N GLN A 24 -8.74 16.88 1.65
CA GLN A 24 -9.82 17.43 2.47
C GLN A 24 -9.80 16.95 3.94
N SER A 25 -8.81 16.15 4.35
CA SER A 25 -8.70 15.58 5.71
C SER A 25 -9.88 14.68 6.13
N HIS A 26 -10.64 14.16 5.16
CA HIS A 26 -11.72 13.19 5.36
C HIS A 26 -11.14 11.77 5.57
N THR A 27 -10.38 11.57 6.65
CA THR A 27 -9.56 10.36 6.93
C THR A 27 -10.30 9.04 6.70
N LEU A 28 -11.54 8.88 7.18
CA LEU A 28 -12.28 7.63 7.01
C LEU A 28 -12.70 7.36 5.55
N LEU A 29 -13.06 8.39 4.79
CA LEU A 29 -13.37 8.26 3.37
C LEU A 29 -12.11 8.03 2.53
N ALA A 30 -11.01 8.69 2.87
CA ALA A 30 -9.71 8.45 2.24
C ALA A 30 -9.27 6.99 2.43
N LEU A 31 -9.34 6.47 3.66
CA LEU A 31 -9.05 5.08 4.00
C LEU A 31 -9.91 4.10 3.18
N PHE A 32 -11.22 4.31 3.14
CA PHE A 32 -12.17 3.49 2.39
C PHE A 32 -11.86 3.47 0.88
N TYR A 33 -11.60 4.63 0.27
CA TYR A 33 -11.29 4.69 -1.16
C TYR A 33 -9.88 4.17 -1.49
N TYR A 34 -8.89 4.33 -0.61
CA TYR A 34 -7.58 3.70 -0.78
C TYR A 34 -7.66 2.17 -0.69
N GLN A 35 -8.43 1.62 0.26
CA GLN A 35 -8.67 0.18 0.34
C GLN A 35 -9.34 -0.36 -0.93
N GLN A 36 -10.31 0.36 -1.50
CA GLN A 36 -10.87 0.03 -2.82
C GLN A 36 -9.84 0.17 -3.95
N ALA A 37 -8.93 1.14 -3.92
CA ALA A 37 -7.87 1.27 -4.91
C ALA A 37 -6.93 0.07 -4.88
N ILE A 38 -6.53 -0.41 -3.68
CA ILE A 38 -5.73 -1.64 -3.52
C ILE A 38 -6.46 -2.83 -4.14
N GLN A 39 -7.71 -3.10 -3.75
CA GLN A 39 -8.51 -4.22 -4.29
C GLN A 39 -8.64 -4.17 -5.81
N ARG A 40 -8.83 -2.99 -6.40
CA ARG A 40 -8.90 -2.82 -7.86
C ARG A 40 -7.53 -2.97 -8.54
N SER A 41 -6.44 -2.64 -7.84
CA SER A 41 -5.08 -2.86 -8.34
C SER A 41 -4.66 -4.33 -8.33
N ASP A 42 -5.16 -5.14 -7.39
CA ASP A 42 -4.97 -6.59 -7.41
C ASP A 42 -5.60 -7.21 -8.68
N VAL A 43 -6.83 -6.82 -9.06
CA VAL A 43 -7.48 -7.26 -10.32
C VAL A 43 -6.66 -6.85 -11.55
N LEU A 44 -6.04 -5.66 -11.55
CA LEU A 44 -5.14 -5.23 -12.64
C LEU A 44 -3.86 -6.06 -12.71
N LEU A 45 -3.34 -6.50 -11.55
CA LEU A 45 -2.16 -7.36 -11.47
C LEU A 45 -2.47 -8.79 -11.89
N GLU A 46 -3.61 -9.35 -11.50
CA GLU A 46 -4.06 -10.67 -11.96
C GLU A 46 -4.22 -10.70 -13.49
N ALA A 47 -4.77 -9.63 -14.07
CA ALA A 47 -4.93 -9.51 -15.52
C ALA A 47 -3.61 -9.27 -16.27
N ASN A 48 -2.61 -8.61 -15.67
CA ASN A 48 -1.31 -8.34 -16.29
C ASN A 48 -0.21 -8.06 -15.24
N PRO A 49 0.45 -9.09 -14.67
CA PRO A 49 1.31 -8.94 -13.50
C PRO A 49 2.66 -8.26 -13.81
N ALA A 50 3.14 -8.37 -15.05
CA ALA A 50 4.40 -7.75 -15.48
C ALA A 50 4.22 -6.33 -16.03
N SER A 51 2.97 -5.84 -16.19
CA SER A 51 2.72 -4.49 -16.69
C SER A 51 3.13 -3.43 -15.69
N ARG A 52 3.96 -2.47 -16.13
CA ARG A 52 4.28 -1.26 -15.36
C ARG A 52 3.02 -0.48 -14.93
N GLN A 53 1.93 -0.54 -15.70
CA GLN A 53 0.66 0.11 -15.38
C GLN A 53 -0.04 -0.56 -14.19
N SER A 54 -0.15 -1.89 -14.18
CA SER A 54 -0.74 -2.64 -13.07
C SER A 54 0.13 -2.57 -11.80
N ILE A 55 1.45 -2.72 -11.96
CA ILE A 55 2.42 -2.57 -10.86
C ILE A 55 2.37 -1.16 -10.28
N GLY A 56 2.33 -0.13 -11.12
CA GLY A 56 2.23 1.26 -10.69
C GLY A 56 0.93 1.54 -9.92
N ALA A 57 -0.19 0.99 -10.38
CA ALA A 57 -1.47 1.10 -9.69
C ALA A 57 -1.42 0.53 -8.26
N MET A 58 -0.81 -0.65 -8.08
CA MET A 58 -0.63 -1.27 -6.76
C MET A 58 0.32 -0.46 -5.87
N LEU A 59 1.49 -0.07 -6.38
CA LEU A 59 2.48 0.69 -5.61
C LEU A 59 1.93 2.03 -5.11
N VAL A 60 1.26 2.80 -5.97
CA VAL A 60 0.62 4.07 -5.60
C VAL A 60 -0.48 3.85 -4.55
N SER A 61 -1.31 2.81 -4.71
CA SER A 61 -2.40 2.54 -3.76
C SER A 61 -1.89 2.16 -2.36
N HIS A 62 -0.80 1.40 -2.28
CA HIS A 62 -0.14 1.09 -1.01
C HIS A 62 0.59 2.30 -0.41
N HIS A 63 1.30 3.08 -1.23
CA HIS A 63 2.05 4.24 -0.76
C HIS A 63 1.14 5.33 -0.19
N ASN A 64 0.10 5.73 -0.92
CA ASN A 64 -0.80 6.80 -0.48
C ASN A 64 -1.60 6.40 0.78
N LEU A 65 -1.91 5.10 0.94
CA LEU A 65 -2.50 4.59 2.18
C LEU A 65 -1.50 4.57 3.34
N ALA A 66 -0.22 4.24 3.08
CA ALA A 66 0.83 4.35 4.08
C ALA A 66 1.04 5.81 4.53
N GLU A 67 0.97 6.77 3.60
CA GLU A 67 1.01 8.20 3.90
C GLU A 67 -0.19 8.65 4.76
N LEU A 68 -1.40 8.16 4.47
CA LEU A 68 -2.57 8.39 5.33
C LEU A 68 -2.33 7.87 6.75
N TYR A 69 -1.74 6.69 6.91
CA TYR A 69 -1.38 6.18 8.24
C TYR A 69 -0.29 7.02 8.91
N GLN A 70 0.77 7.45 8.20
CA GLN A 70 1.81 8.35 8.73
C GLN A 70 1.22 9.67 9.23
N ARG A 71 0.34 10.29 8.43
CA ARG A 71 -0.35 11.54 8.77
C ARG A 71 -1.23 11.42 10.04
N ASN A 72 -1.69 10.22 10.37
CA ASN A 72 -2.46 9.93 11.58
C ASN A 72 -1.60 9.26 12.69
N GLY A 73 -0.26 9.29 12.59
CA GLY A 73 0.67 8.73 13.59
C GLY A 73 0.72 7.19 13.66
N ALA A 74 0.03 6.50 12.76
CA ALA A 74 -0.11 5.04 12.73
C ALA A 74 1.06 4.36 11.99
N TYR A 75 2.30 4.70 12.35
CA TYR A 75 3.52 4.29 11.63
C TYR A 75 3.66 2.76 11.44
N ARG A 76 3.20 1.94 12.39
CA ARG A 76 3.18 0.47 12.23
C ARG A 76 2.29 0.01 11.08
N ALA A 77 1.14 0.66 10.87
CA ALA A 77 0.24 0.37 9.75
C ALA A 77 0.84 0.87 8.42
N ALA A 78 1.50 2.03 8.42
CA ALA A 78 2.25 2.50 7.26
C ALA A 78 3.35 1.50 6.83
N TRP A 79 4.17 1.05 7.79
CA TRP A 79 5.20 0.04 7.56
C TRP A 79 4.63 -1.27 6.99
N GLN A 80 3.48 -1.74 7.50
CA GLN A 80 2.80 -2.93 6.98
C GLN A 80 2.42 -2.79 5.49
N HIS A 81 2.00 -1.60 5.04
CA HIS A 81 1.67 -1.39 3.63
C HIS A 81 2.89 -1.33 2.71
N PHE A 82 4.02 -0.74 3.15
CA PHE A 82 5.29 -0.80 2.42
C PHE A 82 5.83 -2.24 2.36
N GLN A 83 5.80 -2.97 3.48
CA GLN A 83 6.23 -4.37 3.54
C GLN A 83 5.36 -5.28 2.66
N ALA A 84 4.03 -5.08 2.66
CA ALA A 84 3.11 -5.82 1.79
C ALA A 84 3.41 -5.57 0.29
N ALA A 85 3.62 -4.32 -0.11
CA ALA A 85 3.98 -3.97 -1.48
C ALA A 85 5.34 -4.59 -1.89
N ARG A 86 6.33 -4.58 -0.99
CA ARG A 86 7.64 -5.21 -1.22
C ARG A 86 7.54 -6.74 -1.36
N LEU A 87 6.74 -7.40 -0.52
CA LEU A 87 6.50 -8.85 -0.63
C LEU A 87 5.80 -9.20 -1.94
N LYS A 88 4.67 -8.54 -2.26
CA LYS A 88 3.94 -8.74 -3.52
C LYS A 88 4.84 -8.51 -4.75
N MET A 89 5.72 -7.50 -4.73
CA MET A 89 6.69 -7.29 -5.81
C MET A 89 7.79 -8.35 -5.88
N HIS A 90 8.22 -8.90 -4.75
CA HIS A 90 9.16 -10.03 -4.74
C HIS A 90 8.52 -11.24 -5.42
N ASP A 91 7.28 -11.59 -5.05
CA ASP A 91 6.53 -12.71 -5.65
C ASP A 91 6.34 -12.50 -7.16
N ILE A 92 5.92 -11.30 -7.60
CA ILE A 92 5.77 -10.96 -9.02
C ILE A 92 7.10 -11.10 -9.78
N LEU A 93 8.23 -10.67 -9.18
CA LEU A 93 9.55 -10.78 -9.79
C LEU A 93 10.03 -12.24 -9.88
N GLN A 94 9.76 -13.07 -8.86
CA GLN A 94 10.06 -14.51 -8.92
C GLN A 94 9.23 -15.22 -10.00
N CYS A 95 7.93 -14.93 -10.12
CA CYS A 95 7.05 -15.57 -11.10
C CYS A 95 7.23 -15.06 -12.53
N SER A 96 7.59 -13.79 -12.73
CA SER A 96 7.67 -13.15 -14.06
C SER A 96 9.10 -13.09 -14.62
N GLY A 97 10.12 -13.36 -13.80
CA GLY A 97 11.51 -13.10 -14.13
C GLY A 97 11.85 -11.61 -14.20
N GLU A 98 13.07 -11.31 -14.64
CA GLU A 98 13.68 -9.97 -14.68
C GLU A 98 13.13 -9.04 -15.80
N LEU A 99 11.81 -9.04 -16.00
CA LEU A 99 11.16 -8.14 -16.93
C LEU A 99 11.23 -6.67 -16.46
N PRO A 100 11.24 -5.66 -17.36
CA PRO A 100 11.42 -4.25 -16.99
C PRO A 100 10.36 -3.68 -16.04
N GLY A 101 9.14 -4.23 -16.03
CA GLY A 101 8.08 -3.86 -15.09
C GLY A 101 8.37 -4.35 -13.67
N PRO A 102 8.46 -5.67 -13.44
CA PRO A 102 8.81 -6.27 -12.15
C PRO A 102 10.11 -5.73 -11.53
N LEU A 103 11.20 -5.60 -12.30
CA LEU A 103 12.46 -5.01 -11.82
C LEU A 103 12.27 -3.58 -11.30
N TRP A 104 11.57 -2.74 -12.09
CA TRP A 104 11.27 -1.37 -11.70
C TRP A 104 10.42 -1.32 -10.43
N GLY A 105 9.34 -2.11 -10.36
CA GLY A 105 8.43 -2.12 -9.23
C GLY A 105 9.08 -2.63 -7.94
N SER A 106 9.90 -3.68 -8.04
CA SER A 106 10.69 -4.21 -6.93
C SER A 106 11.67 -3.17 -6.38
N ARG A 107 12.39 -2.46 -7.26
CA ARG A 107 13.27 -1.36 -6.86
C ARG A 107 12.51 -0.23 -6.16
N ILE A 108 11.33 0.17 -6.66
CA ILE A 108 10.50 1.21 -6.02
C ILE A 108 10.02 0.76 -4.64
N ALA A 109 9.42 -0.44 -4.52
CA ALA A 109 8.90 -0.95 -3.26
C ALA A 109 9.99 -1.12 -2.18
N TYR A 110 11.16 -1.63 -2.58
CA TYR A 110 12.34 -1.72 -1.70
C TYR A 110 12.81 -0.34 -1.25
N THR A 111 12.97 0.61 -2.18
CA THR A 111 13.42 1.98 -1.87
C THR A 111 12.46 2.67 -0.90
N GLN A 112 11.14 2.56 -1.10
CA GLN A 112 10.15 3.16 -0.21
C GLN A 112 10.20 2.57 1.21
N LEU A 113 10.31 1.24 1.34
CA LEU A 113 10.45 0.62 2.67
C LEU A 113 11.74 1.09 3.36
N CYS A 114 12.89 1.06 2.69
CA CYS A 114 14.16 1.48 3.29
C CYS A 114 14.17 2.97 3.67
N LEU A 115 13.53 3.85 2.89
CA LEU A 115 13.38 5.26 3.25
C LEU A 115 12.51 5.43 4.50
N PHE A 116 11.38 4.71 4.57
CA PHE A 116 10.50 4.71 5.73
C PHE A 116 11.22 4.20 6.99
N GLU A 117 11.90 3.05 6.89
CA GLU A 117 12.62 2.44 8.02
C GLU A 117 13.79 3.29 8.51
N LYS A 118 14.46 4.00 7.60
CA LYS A 118 15.50 4.99 7.96
C LYS A 118 14.93 6.18 8.74
N GLN A 119 13.69 6.58 8.48
CA GLN A 119 13.05 7.75 9.10
C GLN A 119 12.29 7.41 10.40
N HIS A 120 11.68 6.23 10.47
CA HIS A 120 10.75 5.85 11.55
C HIS A 120 11.14 4.56 12.29
N GLY A 121 12.20 3.87 11.86
CA GLY A 121 12.55 2.54 12.34
C GLY A 121 11.75 1.42 11.65
N ALA A 122 12.24 0.20 11.78
CA ALA A 122 11.54 -1.00 11.32
C ALA A 122 10.55 -1.51 12.37
N TYR A 123 9.30 -1.75 11.98
CA TYR A 123 8.24 -2.24 12.88
C TYR A 123 8.12 -3.79 12.83
N GLY A 124 9.28 -4.45 12.75
CA GLY A 124 9.40 -5.90 12.67
C GLY A 124 8.76 -6.65 13.85
N ALA A 125 8.61 -7.97 13.71
CA ALA A 125 7.80 -8.77 14.61
C ALA A 125 8.36 -8.86 16.06
N THR A 126 7.95 -7.93 16.92
CA THR A 126 7.82 -8.22 18.35
C THR A 126 6.79 -9.33 18.52
N LYS A 127 7.15 -10.38 19.27
CA LYS A 127 6.28 -11.53 19.56
C LYS A 127 5.12 -11.12 20.47
N SER A 128 4.07 -10.51 19.92
CA SER A 128 2.75 -10.46 20.56
C SER A 128 1.65 -10.17 19.55
N GLY A 129 0.61 -11.02 19.57
CA GLY A 129 -0.71 -10.72 19.03
C GLY A 129 -0.84 -10.65 17.49
N PHE A 130 -1.30 -11.74 16.89
CA PHE A 130 -2.09 -11.68 15.66
C PHE A 130 -3.44 -10.98 15.94
N LEU A 131 -3.46 -9.66 16.05
CA LEU A 131 -4.69 -8.86 16.10
C LEU A 131 -4.48 -7.50 15.40
N ASN A 132 -5.07 -7.35 14.22
CA ASN A 132 -6.03 -6.27 13.99
C ASN A 132 -6.85 -6.52 12.72
N ARG A 133 -8.11 -6.94 12.89
CA ARG A 133 -9.07 -7.01 11.78
C ARG A 133 -9.74 -5.64 11.65
N ASN A 134 -9.42 -4.93 10.58
CA ASN A 134 -9.98 -3.61 10.20
C ASN A 134 -9.68 -2.48 11.19
N ILE A 135 -8.70 -1.63 10.88
CA ILE A 135 -8.40 -0.41 11.64
C ILE A 135 -9.16 0.78 11.01
N PRO A 136 -10.51 0.70 10.97
CA PRO A 136 -11.34 1.67 11.71
C PRO A 136 -12.46 1.02 12.54
N LEU A 137 -12.90 1.56 13.69
CA LEU A 137 -12.43 2.76 14.41
C LEU A 137 -10.95 2.61 14.81
N ALA A 138 -10.16 3.67 14.60
CA ALA A 138 -8.87 3.42 13.95
C ALA A 138 -7.66 3.41 14.89
N PHE A 139 -6.90 4.50 14.90
CA PHE A 139 -5.53 4.53 15.40
C PHE A 139 -5.47 4.81 16.92
N GLN A 140 -6.48 4.32 17.64
CA GLN A 140 -6.86 4.88 18.95
C GLN A 140 -5.92 4.41 20.07
N SER A 141 -5.21 5.40 20.63
CA SER A 141 -4.62 5.40 21.97
C SER A 141 -3.66 4.25 22.35
N SER A 142 -2.49 4.16 21.69
CA SER A 142 -1.22 3.77 22.35
C SER A 142 -0.01 3.73 21.40
N GLN A 143 0.91 4.70 21.55
CA GLN A 143 2.35 4.39 21.52
C GLN A 143 2.85 4.01 22.93
N GLN A 144 1.98 3.38 23.72
CA GLN A 144 2.35 2.68 24.95
C GLN A 144 2.98 1.34 24.50
N SER A 145 4.27 1.07 24.72
CA SER A 145 5.23 1.84 25.51
C SER A 145 6.64 1.75 24.93
N SER A 146 7.38 2.86 24.99
CA SER A 146 8.84 2.82 25.06
C SER A 146 9.23 2.26 26.44
N THR A 147 9.38 0.94 26.56
CA THR A 147 9.87 0.29 27.77
C THR A 147 11.24 -0.33 27.54
N HIS A 148 12.24 0.35 28.12
CA HIS A 148 13.62 -0.06 28.40
C HIS A 148 14.57 -0.23 27.21
#